data_AF-A0A803YRY2-F1
#
_entry.id   AF-A0A803YRY2-F1
#
_cell.length_a   1.000
_cell.length_b   1.000
_cell.length_c   1.000
_cell.angle_alpha   90.00
_cell.angle_beta   90.00
_cell.angle_gamma   90.00
#
_symmetry.space_group_name_H-M   'P 1'
#
loop_
_entity.id
_entity.type
_entity.pdbx_description
1 polymer ?
#
loop_
_entity_poly.entity_id
_entity_poly.type
_entity_poly.pdbx_seq_one_letter_code
_entity_poly.pdbx_strand_id
1 'polypeptide(L)' 'AVYWKHLALVHTGPYWSILVRTGLPPPQVNYTQPVVAVQFSNATANTEHHVECRLNAAGLRADDERDKFAGRV' A
#
# COMPACT_ATOMS: atom_id res chain seq x y z
N ALA A 1 43.14 22.42 0.81
CA ALA A 1 43.06 22.06 -0.62
C ALA A 1 42.27 20.76 -0.76
N VAL A 2 41.09 20.87 -1.39
CA VAL A 2 40.33 19.87 -2.15
C VAL A 2 40.11 18.48 -1.52
N TYR A 3 39.00 18.36 -0.79
CA TYR A 3 38.25 17.11 -0.66
C TYR A 3 37.64 16.79 -2.04
N TRP A 4 37.95 15.62 -2.61
CA TRP A 4 37.21 14.93 -3.69
C TRP A 4 38.05 13.78 -4.25
N LYS A 5 37.69 12.52 -3.97
CA LYS A 5 37.99 11.37 -4.85
C LYS A 5 36.93 10.29 -4.59
N HIS A 6 36.35 9.76 -5.67
CA HIS A 6 35.47 8.58 -5.75
C HIS A 6 33.96 8.84 -5.80
N LEU A 7 33.55 9.78 -6.66
CA LEU A 7 32.33 9.63 -7.45
C LEU A 7 32.74 9.10 -8.84
N ALA A 8 32.65 7.78 -9.05
CA ALA A 8 32.80 7.20 -10.37
C ALA A 8 31.47 7.35 -11.11
N LEU A 9 31.36 8.39 -11.94
CA LEU A 9 30.22 8.63 -12.80
C LEU A 9 30.35 7.73 -14.04
N VAL A 10 29.72 6.56 -14.02
CA VAL A 10 29.57 5.72 -15.23
C VAL A 10 28.44 6.33 -16.04
N HIS A 11 28.76 6.83 -17.23
CA HIS A 11 27.82 7.52 -18.11
C HIS A 11 26.94 6.49 -18.85
N THR A 12 25.90 5.97 -18.21
CA THR A 12 24.86 5.16 -18.89
C THR A 12 23.55 5.95 -18.96
N GLY A 13 23.45 6.83 -19.96
CA GLY A 13 22.19 7.41 -20.43
C GLY A 13 21.47 8.41 -19.50
N PRO A 14 20.40 9.08 -20.00
CA PRO A 14 19.74 10.20 -19.32
C PRO A 14 18.83 9.80 -18.14
N TYR A 15 18.74 8.51 -17.81
CA TYR A 15 17.99 8.03 -16.65
C TYR A 15 18.94 7.55 -15.57
N TRP A 16 19.12 8.40 -14.57
CA TRP A 16 19.89 8.12 -13.36
C TRP A 16 19.20 7.00 -12.58
N SER A 17 19.71 5.78 -12.66
CA SER A 17 19.46 4.80 -11.60
C SER A 17 20.49 5.07 -10.51
N ILE A 18 20.15 5.97 -9.59
CA ILE A 18 20.88 6.07 -8.32
C ILE A 18 20.63 4.74 -7.62
N LEU A 19 21.57 3.80 -7.77
CA LEU A 19 21.63 2.60 -6.95
C LEU A 19 22.10 3.04 -5.56
N VAL A 20 21.20 3.69 -4.80
CA VAL A 20 21.44 3.88 -3.37
C VAL A 20 21.46 2.47 -2.82
N ARG A 21 22.64 2.00 -2.40
CA ARG A 21 22.73 0.92 -1.42
C ARG A 21 22.15 1.45 -0.11
N THR A 22 20.84 1.68 -0.07
CA THR A 22 20.14 1.89 1.19
C THR A 22 20.29 0.55 1.92
N GLY A 23 20.84 0.58 3.14
CA GLY A 23 20.79 -0.57 4.05
C GLY A 23 19.37 -0.86 4.54
N LEU A 24 18.35 -0.58 3.72
CA LEU A 24 16.97 -0.89 4.01
C LEU A 24 16.79 -2.38 3.71
N PRO A 25 16.35 -3.20 4.68
CA PRO A 25 15.98 -4.57 4.38
C PRO A 25 14.94 -4.54 3.26
N PRO A 26 15.00 -5.50 2.31
CA PRO A 26 14.01 -5.58 1.25
C PRO A 26 12.61 -5.62 1.90
N PRO A 27 11.59 -5.01 1.24
CA PRO A 27 10.21 -5.18 1.68
C PRO A 27 9.91 -6.68 1.81
N GLN A 28 9.04 -7.05 2.74
CA GLN A 28 8.76 -8.45 3.03
C GLN A 28 8.12 -9.11 1.81
N VAL A 29 8.94 -9.73 0.95
CA VAL A 29 8.53 -10.26 -0.36
C VAL A 29 7.54 -11.42 -0.25
N ASN A 30 7.54 -12.11 0.89
CA ASN A 30 6.66 -13.24 1.17
C ASN A 30 5.54 -12.89 2.16
N TYR A 31 5.20 -11.60 2.29
CA TYR A 31 4.05 -11.20 3.09
C TYR A 31 2.76 -11.39 2.30
N THR A 32 1.91 -12.28 2.78
CA THR A 32 0.53 -12.42 2.29
C THR A 32 -0.39 -11.65 3.22
N GLN A 33 -1.12 -10.69 2.67
CA GLN A 33 -2.14 -9.98 3.42
C GLN A 33 -3.24 -10.96 3.89
N PRO A 34 -3.74 -10.85 5.13
CA PRO A 34 -4.82 -11.71 5.60
C PRO A 34 -6.08 -11.45 4.78
N VAL A 35 -6.72 -12.52 4.31
CA VAL A 35 -7.98 -12.47 3.57
C VAL A 35 -9.13 -12.91 4.47
N VAL A 36 -10.29 -12.28 4.31
CA VAL A 36 -11.51 -12.58 5.08
C VAL A 36 -12.66 -12.80 4.09
N ALA A 37 -13.52 -13.76 4.39
CA ALA A 37 -14.74 -14.02 3.64
C ALA A 37 -15.97 -13.63 4.46
N VAL A 38 -16.96 -13.00 3.82
CA VAL A 38 -18.24 -12.61 4.43
C VAL A 38 -19.36 -13.39 3.77
N GLN A 39 -20.23 -14.01 4.57
CA GLN A 39 -21.42 -14.71 4.09
C GLN A 39 -22.67 -14.05 4.67
N PHE A 40 -23.61 -13.66 3.79
CA PHE A 40 -24.91 -13.13 4.19
C PHE A 40 -25.89 -14.29 4.41
N SER A 41 -26.23 -14.58 5.67
CA SER A 41 -27.14 -15.68 6.02
C SER A 41 -28.62 -15.37 5.76
N ASN A 42 -29.00 -14.10 5.66
CA ASN A 42 -30.39 -13.66 5.58
C ASN A 42 -30.56 -12.50 4.60
N ALA A 43 -30.15 -12.70 3.34
CA ALA A 43 -30.39 -11.75 2.26
C ALA A 43 -31.70 -12.10 1.52
N THR A 44 -32.58 -11.11 1.35
CA THR A 44 -33.85 -11.31 0.63
C THR A 44 -33.61 -11.29 -0.88
N ALA A 45 -34.14 -12.30 -1.58
CA ALA A 45 -34.07 -12.37 -3.05
C ALA A 45 -34.89 -11.26 -3.71
N ASN A 46 -34.48 -10.85 -4.91
CA ASN A 46 -35.14 -9.81 -5.72
C ASN A 46 -35.14 -8.41 -5.07
N THR A 47 -34.22 -8.14 -4.16
CA THR A 47 -34.00 -6.81 -3.58
C THR A 47 -32.52 -6.44 -3.70
N GLU A 48 -32.25 -5.18 -4.05
CA GLU A 48 -30.90 -4.64 -4.07
C GLU A 48 -30.47 -4.27 -2.64
N HIS A 49 -29.37 -4.85 -2.17
CA HIS A 49 -28.80 -4.58 -0.85
C HIS A 49 -27.49 -3.81 -1.02
N HIS A 50 -27.42 -2.57 -0.52
CA HIS A 50 -26.18 -1.82 -0.44
C HIS A 50 -25.51 -2.12 0.91
N VAL A 51 -24.42 -2.88 0.86
CA VAL A 51 -23.65 -3.28 2.05
C VAL A 51 -22.33 -2.53 2.06
N GLU A 52 -21.93 -2.06 3.23
CA GLU A 52 -20.62 -1.46 3.47
C GLU A 52 -19.87 -2.31 4.51
N CYS A 53 -18.67 -2.75 4.17
CA CYS A 53 -17.75 -3.44 5.05
C CYS A 53 -16.81 -2.42 5.69
N ARG A 54 -16.62 -2.45 7.02
CA ARG A 54 -15.72 -1.53 7.73
C ARG A 54 -14.65 -2.27 8.53
N LEU A 55 -13.43 -1.75 8.53
CA LEU A 55 -12.35 -2.20 9.40
C LEU A 55 -12.42 -1.48 10.75
N ASN A 56 -12.63 -2.24 11.83
CA ASN A 56 -12.61 -1.68 13.18
C ASN A 56 -11.22 -1.88 13.81
N ALA A 57 -10.37 -0.86 13.74
CA ALA A 57 -9.06 -0.86 14.39
C ALA A 57 -8.68 0.55 14.88
N ALA A 58 -7.89 0.61 15.97
CA ALA A 58 -7.39 1.87 16.49
C ALA A 58 -6.51 2.59 15.45
N GLY A 59 -6.78 3.88 15.20
CA GLY A 59 -6.02 4.69 14.27
C GLY A 59 -6.45 4.59 12.80
N LEU A 60 -7.45 3.76 12.47
CA LEU A 60 -8.09 3.79 11.16
C LEU A 60 -9.21 4.82 11.13
N ARG A 61 -9.19 5.70 10.13
CA ARG A 61 -10.28 6.62 9.80
C ARG A 61 -11.07 6.04 8.65
N ALA A 62 -12.38 5.97 8.83
CA ALA A 62 -13.35 5.49 7.83
C ALA A 62 -14.50 6.48 7.62
N ASP A 63 -14.29 7.74 8.04
CA ASP A 63 -15.26 8.84 7.99
C ASP A 63 -15.05 9.78 6.79
N ASP A 64 -14.08 9.49 5.92
CA ASP A 64 -13.74 10.36 4.79
C ASP A 64 -14.63 10.08 3.58
N GLU A 65 -15.51 11.02 3.23
CA GLU A 65 -16.40 10.91 2.06
C GLU A 65 -15.69 11.12 0.72
N ARG A 66 -14.53 11.79 0.71
CA ARG A 66 -13.71 11.94 -0.50
C ARG A 66 -12.94 10.66 -0.79
N ASP A 67 -12.45 10.01 0.26
CA ASP A 67 -11.83 8.68 0.19
C ASP A 67 -12.71 7.62 0.84
N LYS A 68 -13.77 7.24 0.14
CA LYS A 68 -14.72 6.22 0.59
C LYS A 68 -14.13 4.82 0.76
N PHE A 69 -12.88 4.60 0.33
CA PHE A 69 -12.20 3.31 0.45
C PHE A 69 -11.18 3.27 1.59
N ALA A 70 -10.95 4.39 2.29
CA ALA A 70 -10.15 4.42 3.50
C ALA A 70 -10.91 3.69 4.63
N GLY A 71 -10.47 2.48 4.96
CA GLY A 71 -11.01 1.69 6.09
C GLY A 71 -12.42 1.13 5.89
N ARG A 72 -13.04 1.30 4.71
CA ARG A 72 -14.34 0.75 4.35
C ARG A 72 -14.44 0.42 2.87
N VAL A 73 -15.36 -0.46 2.47
CA VAL A 73 -15.62 -0.85 1.07
C VAL A 73 -17.07 -1.28 0.85
#